data_AF-A0A1S9CEK8-F1
#
_entry.id   AF-A0A1S9CEK8-F1
#
_cell.length_a   1.000
_cell.length_b   1.000
_cell.length_c   1.000
_cell.angle_alpha   90.00
_cell.angle_beta   90.00
_cell.angle_gamma   90.00
#
_symmetry.space_group_name_H-M   'P 1'
#
loop_
_entity.id
_entity.type
_entity.pdbx_description
1 polymer ?
#
loop_
_entity_poly.entity_id
_entity_poly.type
_entity_poly.pdbx_seq_one_letter_code
_entity_poly.pdbx_strand_id
1 'polypeptide(L)'
;MSNCNKEYGYNFTAIQCIKNKEVAHLVDTLDFKEGELYPFLCLSYDTSGEIDPARPIQVISESGYKINFQHNTVVQYFDVTKVHTVYYQLHKYL
;
A
#
# COMPACT_ATOMS: atom_id res chain seq x y z
N MET A 1 7.25 2.95 -39.98
CA MET A 1 6.44 2.37 -38.89
C MET A 1 7.02 2.87 -37.58
N SER A 2 6.35 3.81 -36.90
CA SER A 2 6.84 4.32 -35.62
C SER A 2 6.58 3.27 -34.53
N ASN A 3 7.64 2.70 -33.97
CA ASN A 3 7.58 1.91 -32.74
C ASN A 3 7.11 2.83 -31.61
N CYS A 4 5.81 2.82 -31.32
CA CYS A 4 5.25 3.50 -30.17
C CYS A 4 5.52 2.63 -28.93
N ASN A 5 6.73 2.75 -28.38
CA ASN A 5 7.02 2.28 -27.01
C ASN A 5 6.29 3.22 -26.05
N LYS A 6 5.00 2.96 -25.84
CA LYS A 6 4.27 3.62 -24.75
C LYS A 6 4.78 3.04 -23.44
N GLU A 7 5.57 3.83 -22.72
CA GLU A 7 5.85 3.59 -21.32
C GLU A 7 4.55 3.85 -20.55
N TYR A 8 3.98 2.79 -19.99
CA TYR A 8 2.81 2.91 -19.14
C TYR A 8 3.28 3.05 -17.69
N GLY A 9 2.82 4.09 -17.01
CA GLY A 9 3.08 4.27 -15.59
C GLY A 9 1.82 4.73 -14.87
N TYR A 10 1.74 4.44 -13.57
CA TYR A 10 0.67 4.94 -12.72
C TYR A 10 1.23 5.31 -11.35
N ASN A 11 0.68 6.36 -10.76
CA ASN A 11 0.92 6.70 -9.37
C ASN A 11 -0.03 5.90 -8.50
N PHE A 12 0.45 5.43 -7.35
CA PHE A 12 -0.40 4.88 -6.31
C PHE A 12 0.00 5.43 -4.95
N THR A 13 -0.94 5.43 -4.03
CA THR A 13 -0.73 5.90 -2.66
C THR A 13 -0.39 4.74 -1.74
N ALA A 14 0.62 4.98 -0.91
CA ALA A 14 1.17 3.98 0.00
C ALA A 14 1.37 4.55 1.40
N ILE A 15 1.36 3.66 2.38
CA ILE A 15 1.72 3.93 3.79
C ILE A 15 2.90 3.06 4.18
N GLN A 16 3.75 3.58 5.07
CA GLN A 16 4.92 2.85 5.53
C GLN A 16 4.55 1.90 6.66
N CYS A 17 5.01 0.65 6.56
CA CYS A 17 4.94 -0.30 7.66
C CYS A 17 5.98 0.08 8.72
N ILE A 18 5.54 0.33 9.95
CA ILE A 18 6.41 0.70 11.08
C ILE A 18 6.66 -0.48 12.03
N LYS A 19 5.96 -1.59 11.83
CA LYS A 19 6.13 -2.80 12.63
C LYS A 19 5.70 -4.01 11.84
N ASN A 20 6.57 -5.02 11.81
CA ASN A 20 6.29 -6.33 11.21
C ASN A 20 4.91 -6.85 11.62
N LYS A 21 4.15 -7.34 10.64
CA LYS A 21 2.86 -8.00 10.87
C LYS A 21 2.77 -9.29 10.08
N GLU A 22 2.62 -10.37 10.82
CA GLU A 22 2.23 -11.66 10.30
C GLU A 22 0.71 -11.71 10.15
N VAL A 23 0.25 -12.12 8.98
CA VAL A 23 -1.17 -12.36 8.74
C VAL A 23 -1.29 -13.83 8.38
N ALA A 24 -1.96 -14.59 9.24
CA ALA A 24 -2.02 -16.04 9.14
C ALA A 24 -2.80 -16.46 7.89
N HIS A 25 -2.08 -16.72 6.79
CA HIS A 25 -2.62 -17.28 5.57
C HIS A 25 -1.80 -18.50 5.16
N LEU A 26 -2.11 -19.64 5.79
CA LEU A 26 -1.74 -21.02 5.39
C LEU A 26 -0.24 -21.38 5.24
N VAL A 27 0.71 -20.46 5.35
CA VAL A 27 2.17 -20.74 5.33
C VAL A 27 2.88 -19.70 6.22
N ASP A 28 4.08 -20.02 6.73
CA ASP A 28 4.96 -19.16 7.54
C ASP A 28 5.39 -17.86 6.80
N THR A 29 4.45 -16.96 6.52
CA THR A 29 4.71 -15.74 5.76
C THR A 29 4.41 -14.50 6.58
N LEU A 30 5.45 -13.68 6.73
CA LEU A 30 5.33 -12.28 7.11
C LEU A 30 4.77 -11.51 5.92
N ASP A 31 3.54 -10.99 6.04
CA ASP A 31 2.88 -10.26 4.95
C ASP A 31 3.31 -8.79 4.89
N PHE A 32 3.67 -8.20 6.04
CA PHE A 32 4.11 -6.81 6.11
C PHE A 32 5.43 -6.69 6.87
N LYS A 33 6.39 -6.02 6.24
CA LYS A 33 7.74 -5.84 6.74
C LYS A 33 7.99 -4.38 7.09
N GLU A 34 8.56 -4.16 8.26
CA GLU A 34 8.94 -2.83 8.76
C GLU A 34 9.88 -2.13 7.77
N GLY A 35 9.62 -0.85 7.53
CA GLY A 35 10.33 0.01 6.60
C GLY A 35 9.73 0.05 5.19
N GLU A 36 8.98 -0.97 4.77
CA GLU A 36 8.44 -1.08 3.41
C GLU A 36 7.16 -0.24 3.20
N LEU A 37 6.92 0.16 1.95
CA LEU A 37 5.73 0.92 1.55
C LEU A 37 4.68 -0.01 0.96
N TYR A 38 3.47 0.03 1.51
CA TYR A 38 2.37 -0.80 1.04
C TYR A 38 1.25 0.05 0.44
N PRO A 39 0.74 -0.31 -0.76
CA PRO A 39 -0.42 0.35 -1.33
C PRO A 39 -1.64 0.21 -0.39
N PHE A 40 -2.47 1.24 -0.34
CA PHE A 40 -3.71 1.18 0.42
C PHE A 40 -4.88 1.83 -0.31
N LEU A 41 -6.09 1.45 0.10
CA LEU A 41 -7.35 2.06 -0.31
C LEU A 41 -8.07 2.57 0.95
N CYS A 42 -8.50 3.83 0.90
CA CYS A 42 -9.38 4.44 1.90
C CYS A 42 -10.36 5.38 1.17
N LEU A 43 -11.59 5.49 1.68
CA LEU A 43 -12.65 6.31 1.06
C LEU A 43 -12.33 7.82 1.07
N SER A 44 -11.47 8.27 1.99
CA SER A 44 -11.01 9.65 2.07
C SER A 44 -9.68 9.71 2.82
N TYR A 45 -8.64 10.18 2.15
CA TYR A 45 -7.37 10.58 2.76
C TYR A 45 -6.94 11.90 2.11
N ASP A 46 -6.39 12.82 2.90
CA ASP A 46 -5.75 14.00 2.34
C ASP A 46 -4.39 13.57 1.81
N THR A 47 -4.07 13.86 0.55
CA THR A 47 -2.74 13.60 -0.04
C THR A 47 -1.62 14.36 0.69
N SER A 48 -1.99 15.33 1.53
CA SER A 48 -1.13 16.17 2.36
C SER A 48 -1.17 15.78 3.86
N GLY A 49 -1.97 14.79 4.26
CA GLY A 49 -2.33 14.60 5.67
C GLY A 49 -2.71 13.20 6.10
N GLU A 50 -3.26 13.14 7.31
CA GLU A 50 -3.61 11.93 8.05
C GLU A 50 -4.80 11.19 7.42
N ILE A 51 -4.86 9.87 7.62
CA ILE A 51 -6.02 9.06 7.20
C ILE A 51 -7.17 9.22 8.21
N ASP A 52 -8.39 9.46 7.73
CA ASP A 52 -9.60 9.58 8.56
C ASP A 52 -9.80 8.34 9.47
N PRO A 53 -9.82 8.51 10.80
CA PRO A 53 -9.96 7.41 11.75
C PRO A 53 -11.33 6.72 11.75
N ALA A 54 -12.36 7.36 11.21
CA ALA A 54 -13.70 6.79 11.16
C ALA A 54 -13.88 5.75 10.04
N ARG A 55 -12.87 5.58 9.16
CA ARG A 55 -12.99 4.77 7.94
C ARG A 55 -12.08 3.53 8.00
N PRO A 56 -12.56 2.39 7.48
CA PRO A 56 -11.71 1.21 7.33
C PRO A 56 -10.66 1.47 6.26
N ILE A 57 -9.46 0.96 6.49
CA ILE A 57 -8.31 1.09 5.60
C ILE A 57 -7.98 -0.30 5.05
N GLN A 58 -7.90 -0.41 3.73
CA GLN A 58 -7.51 -1.64 3.06
C GLN A 58 -6.06 -1.54 2.64
N VAL A 59 -5.17 -2.31 3.27
CA VAL A 59 -3.77 -2.40 2.85
C VAL A 59 -3.61 -3.61 1.95
N ILE A 60 -2.86 -3.45 0.86
CA ILE A 60 -2.62 -4.49 -0.15
C ILE A 60 -1.26 -5.14 0.15
N SER A 61 -1.23 -6.45 0.39
CA SER A 61 -0.01 -7.21 0.61
C SER A 61 0.80 -7.40 -0.68
N GLU A 62 2.04 -7.89 -0.56
CA GLU A 62 2.88 -8.24 -1.73
C GLU A 62 2.22 -9.28 -2.63
N SER A 63 1.47 -10.21 -2.03
CA SER A 63 0.69 -11.25 -2.72
C SER A 63 -0.59 -10.73 -3.36
N GLY A 64 -0.88 -9.42 -3.23
CA GLY A 64 -2.05 -8.77 -3.83
C GLY A 64 -3.33 -8.92 -3.01
N TYR A 65 -3.28 -9.53 -1.82
CA TYR A 65 -4.44 -9.65 -0.93
C TYR A 65 -4.77 -8.32 -0.29
N LYS A 66 -6.06 -8.02 -0.21
CA LYS A 66 -6.58 -6.82 0.47
C LYS A 66 -6.91 -7.18 1.91
N ILE A 67 -6.22 -6.55 2.84
CA ILE A 67 -6.42 -6.78 4.27
C ILE A 67 -7.12 -5.55 4.84
N ASN A 68 -8.31 -5.76 5.39
CA ASN A 68 -9.09 -4.69 6.03
C ASN A 68 -8.57 -4.46 7.45
N PHE A 69 -8.21 -3.21 7.74
CA PHE A 69 -7.86 -2.76 9.08
C PHE A 69 -8.92 -1.78 9.59
N GLN A 70 -9.28 -1.94 10.87
CA GLN A 70 -9.83 -0.84 11.65
C GLN A 70 -8.72 0.17 11.92
N HIS A 71 -9.06 1.46 12.04
CA HIS A 71 -8.04 2.50 12.21
C HIS A 71 -7.12 2.24 13.41
N ASN A 72 -7.68 1.92 14.58
CA ASN A 72 -6.90 1.63 15.79
C ASN A 72 -5.94 0.44 15.64
N THR A 73 -6.21 -0.46 14.70
CA THR A 73 -5.31 -1.58 14.39
C THR A 73 -4.28 -1.16 13.36
N VAL A 74 -4.63 -0.36 12.36
CA VAL A 74 -3.68 0.07 11.33
C VAL A 74 -2.52 0.86 11.92
N VAL A 75 -2.81 1.76 12.87
CA VAL A 75 -1.79 2.65 13.49
C VAL A 75 -0.75 1.89 14.32
N GLN A 76 -1.00 0.62 14.63
CA GLN A 76 -0.05 -0.23 15.34
C GLN A 76 1.04 -0.79 14.41
N TYR A 77 0.77 -0.83 13.11
CA TYR A 77 1.62 -1.48 12.11
C TYR A 77 2.03 -0.54 10.97
N PHE A 78 1.31 0.55 10.74
CA PHE A 78 1.58 1.51 9.67
C PHE A 78 1.56 2.95 10.15
N ASP A 79 2.39 3.79 9.55
CA ASP A 79 2.34 5.24 9.69
C ASP A 79 1.19 5.80 8.84
N VAL A 80 0.10 6.20 9.51
CA VAL A 80 -1.07 6.83 8.87
C VAL A 80 -1.01 8.35 8.85
N THR A 81 0.03 8.94 9.44
CA THR A 81 0.21 10.41 9.48
C THR A 81 0.85 10.92 8.19
N LYS A 82 1.45 10.01 7.42
CA LYS A 82 2.18 10.32 6.19
C LYS A 82 1.80 9.38 5.06
N VAL A 83 1.12 9.92 4.07
CA VAL A 83 0.84 9.22 2.81
C VAL A 83 1.96 9.48 1.81
N HIS A 84 2.42 8.41 1.16
CA HIS A 84 3.42 8.45 0.10
C HIS A 84 2.74 8.31 -1.26
N THR A 85 3.20 9.07 -2.25
CA THR A 85 2.84 8.83 -3.66
C THR A 85 4.02 8.13 -4.33
N VAL A 86 3.80 6.92 -4.82
CA VAL A 86 4.81 6.08 -5.48
C VAL A 86 4.47 5.98 -6.97
N TYR A 87 5.45 6.23 -7.82
CA TYR A 87 5.32 6.05 -9.26
C TYR A 87 5.75 4.63 -9.65
N TYR A 88 4.84 3.87 -10.24
CA TYR A 88 5.13 2.56 -10.82
C TYR A 88 5.23 2.65 -12.34
N GLN A 89 6.28 2.06 -12.90
CA GLN A 89 6.50 2.00 -14.34
C GLN A 89 6.41 0.54 -14.83
N LEU A 90 5.43 0.28 -15.70
CA LEU A 90 5.32 -0.98 -16.42
C LEU A 90 6.44 -1.04 -17.45
N HIS A 91 7.46 -1.83 -17.13
CA HIS A 91 8.46 -2.22 -18.10
C HIS A 91 7.86 -3.35 -18.94
N LYS A 92 7.71 -3.10 -20.25
CA LYS A 92 7.33 -4.14 -21.20
C LYS A 92 8.51 -5.11 -21.29
N TYR A 93 8.39 -6.29 -20.67
CA TYR A 93 9.26 -7.41 -21.04
C TYR A 93 8.86 -7.80 -22.47
N LEU A 94 9.69 -7.40 -23.44
CA LEU A 94 9.60 -7.81 -24.85
C LEU A 94 10.13 -9.24 -25.00
#